data_AF-A0A5F5XUH7-F1
#
_entry.id   AF-A0A5F5XUH7-F1
#
_cell.length_a   1.000
_cell.length_b   1.000
_cell.length_c   1.000
_cell.angle_alpha   90.00
_cell.angle_beta   90.00
_cell.angle_gamma   90.00
#
_symmetry.space_group_name_H-M   'P 1'
#
loop_
_entity.id
_entity.type
_entity.pdbx_description
1 polymer ?
#
loop_
_entity_poly.entity_id
_entity_poly.type
_entity_poly.pdbx_seq_one_letter_code
_entity_poly.pdbx_strand_id
1 'polypeptide(L)'
;MLNDQLMLLERTFLNPRAFPEERYYSHVLWAPRTGSVATFPGLANACSRAMNTSLGSAAWAEVQRQLSILVVALEGAAATLRPVADL
;
A
#
# COMPACT_ATOMS: atom_id res chain seq x y z
N MET A 1 -20.28 -16.15 5.84
CA MET A 1 -20.16 -15.40 4.56
C MET A 1 -20.03 -13.90 4.81
N LEU A 2 -21.10 -13.17 5.15
CA LEU A 2 -21.01 -11.70 5.33
C LEU A 2 -20.04 -11.28 6.46
N ASN A 3 -20.14 -11.90 7.64
CA ASN A 3 -19.24 -11.57 8.76
C ASN A 3 -17.77 -11.89 8.44
N ASP A 4 -17.51 -12.92 7.63
CA ASP A 4 -16.15 -13.25 7.21
C ASP A 4 -15.58 -12.18 6.28
N GLN A 5 -16.39 -11.64 5.36
CA GLN A 5 -15.99 -10.52 4.51
C GLN A 5 -15.64 -9.28 5.36
N LEU A 6 -16.45 -8.95 6.37
CA LEU A 6 -16.18 -7.84 7.28
C LEU A 6 -14.91 -8.06 8.11
N MET A 7 -14.77 -9.24 8.72
CA MET A 7 -13.65 -9.56 9.61
C MET A 7 -12.32 -9.67 8.84
N LEU A 8 -12.34 -10.23 7.62
CA LEU A 8 -11.12 -10.51 6.86
C LEU A 8 -10.70 -9.34 5.96
N LEU A 9 -11.52 -8.30 5.80
CA LEU A 9 -11.20 -7.12 4.98
C LEU A 9 -9.84 -6.51 5.36
N GLU A 10 -9.56 -6.33 6.65
CA GLU A 10 -8.31 -5.70 7.11
C GLU A 10 -7.06 -6.47 6.65
N ARG A 11 -7.17 -7.79 6.44
CA ARG A 11 -6.05 -8.63 5.98
C ARG A 11 -5.63 -8.32 4.55
N THR A 12 -6.52 -7.74 3.74
CA THR A 12 -6.25 -7.41 2.32
C THR A 12 -5.21 -6.29 2.19
N PHE A 13 -5.04 -5.46 3.22
CA PHE A 13 -4.06 -4.38 3.27
C PHE A 13 -2.67 -4.82 3.75
N LEU A 14 -2.45 -6.12 3.97
CA LEU A 14 -1.14 -6.64 4.38
C LEU A 14 -0.30 -7.03 3.16
N ASN A 15 0.82 -6.34 2.96
CA ASN A 15 1.84 -6.70 1.99
C ASN A 15 3.22 -6.81 2.66
N PRO A 16 3.77 -8.02 2.85
CA PRO A 16 5.04 -8.23 3.55
C PRO A 16 6.27 -7.70 2.80
N ARG A 17 6.12 -7.34 1.52
CA ARG A 17 7.20 -6.78 0.68
C ARG A 17 7.05 -5.28 0.45
N ALA A 18 6.06 -4.63 1.06
CA ALA A 18 5.85 -3.19 0.90
C ALA A 18 6.98 -2.36 1.54
N PHE A 19 7.42 -2.77 2.74
CA PHE A 19 8.37 -2.03 3.56
C PHE A 19 9.57 -2.90 3.95
N PRO A 20 10.50 -3.19 3.01
CA PRO A 20 11.63 -4.09 3.27
C PRO A 20 12.60 -3.57 4.33
N GLU A 21 12.64 -2.25 4.55
CA GLU A 21 13.49 -1.58 5.56
C GLU A 21 12.85 -1.60 6.97
N GLU A 22 11.57 -1.96 7.07
CA GLU A 22 10.80 -1.88 8.31
C GLU A 22 10.51 -3.27 8.86
N ARG A 23 10.60 -3.44 10.19
CA ARG A 23 10.30 -4.71 10.85
C ARG A 23 8.82 -4.78 11.22
N TYR A 24 8.14 -5.87 10.86
CA TYR A 24 6.71 -6.15 11.15
C TYR A 24 5.68 -5.24 10.46
N TYR A 25 6.09 -4.14 9.86
CA TYR A 25 5.18 -3.29 9.10
C TYR A 25 4.87 -3.92 7.75
N SER A 26 3.63 -4.38 7.60
CA SER A 26 3.10 -4.87 6.33
C SER A 26 1.78 -4.18 5.96
N HIS A 27 1.18 -3.45 6.91
CA HIS A 27 -0.08 -2.78 6.69
C HIS A 27 0.10 -1.51 5.85
N VAL A 28 -0.34 -1.53 4.60
CA VAL A 28 -0.07 -0.45 3.64
C VAL A 28 -0.69 0.89 4.02
N LEU A 29 -1.73 0.88 4.88
CA LEU A 29 -2.38 2.10 5.38
C LEU A 29 -1.74 2.66 6.65
N TRP A 30 -1.10 1.82 7.48
CA TRP A 30 -0.72 2.16 8.87
C TRP A 30 0.78 2.03 9.16
N ALA A 31 1.60 1.83 8.14
CA ALA A 31 3.05 1.92 8.29
C ALA A 31 3.48 3.34 8.73
N PRO A 32 4.66 3.49 9.36
CA PRO A 32 5.16 4.79 9.79
C PRO A 32 5.29 5.75 8.61
N ARG A 33 4.79 6.98 8.77
CA ARG A 33 4.88 8.04 7.76
C ARG A 33 5.90 9.10 8.20
N THR A 34 6.86 9.37 7.33
CA THR A 34 7.89 10.41 7.48
C THR A 34 7.74 11.54 6.46
N GLY A 35 7.10 11.29 5.31
CA GLY A 35 6.80 12.33 4.32
C GLY A 35 5.76 13.35 4.81
N SER A 36 5.86 14.60 4.39
CA SER A 36 4.99 15.70 4.87
C SER A 36 3.52 15.59 4.43
N VAL A 37 3.25 14.96 3.29
CA VAL A 37 1.91 14.81 2.74
C VAL A 37 1.11 13.78 3.55
N ALA A 38 -0.05 14.16 4.06
CA ALA A 38 -0.97 13.27 4.78
C ALA A 38 -1.72 12.34 3.82
N THR A 39 -1.01 11.36 3.25
CA THR A 39 -1.53 10.31 2.37
C THR A 39 -0.99 8.94 2.80
N PHE A 40 -1.16 7.91 1.96
CA PHE A 40 -0.68 6.55 2.22
C PHE A 40 0.83 6.55 2.54
N PRO A 41 1.25 5.94 3.66
CA PRO A 41 2.57 6.13 4.23
C PRO A 41 3.71 5.73 3.28
N GLY A 42 3.58 4.59 2.59
CA GLY A 42 4.59 4.15 1.63
C GLY A 42 4.79 5.12 0.47
N LEU A 43 3.69 5.64 -0.08
CA LEU A 43 3.72 6.62 -1.15
C LEU A 43 4.26 7.97 -0.69
N ALA A 44 3.80 8.47 0.47
CA ALA A 44 4.28 9.72 1.06
C ALA A 44 5.80 9.68 1.29
N ASN A 45 6.30 8.59 1.87
CA ASN A 45 7.71 8.41 2.17
C ASN A 45 8.55 8.29 0.88
N ALA A 46 8.07 7.51 -0.10
CA ALA A 46 8.77 7.36 -1.37
C ALA A 46 8.85 8.68 -2.15
N CYS A 47 7.75 9.43 -2.22
CA CYS A 47 7.73 10.76 -2.86
C CYS A 47 8.69 11.73 -2.17
N SER A 48 8.67 11.77 -0.83
CA SER A 48 9.57 12.62 -0.06
C SER A 48 11.04 12.32 -0.31
N ARG A 49 11.42 11.04 -0.51
CA ARG A 49 12.78 10.65 -0.87
C ARG A 49 13.10 11.01 -2.33
N ALA A 50 12.17 10.77 -3.25
CA ALA A 50 12.38 10.98 -4.69
C ALA A 50 12.51 12.46 -5.08
N MET A 51 11.87 13.38 -4.35
CA MET A 51 11.93 14.83 -4.60
C MET A 51 13.35 15.40 -4.64
N ASN A 52 14.29 14.79 -3.91
CA ASN A 52 15.69 15.23 -3.87
C ASN A 52 16.58 14.51 -4.89
N THR A 53 16.01 13.80 -5.86
CA THR A 53 16.73 12.98 -6.84
C THR A 53 16.41 13.37 -8.28
N SER A 54 17.25 12.96 -9.23
CA SER A 54 17.02 13.18 -10.66
C SER A 54 15.79 12.42 -11.17
N LEU A 55 15.14 12.95 -12.21
CA LEU A 55 14.12 12.24 -12.96
C LEU A 55 14.66 10.88 -13.46
N GLY A 56 13.85 9.83 -13.37
CA GLY A 56 14.24 8.47 -13.77
C GLY A 56 15.16 7.74 -12.77
N SER A 57 15.44 8.32 -11.61
CA SER A 57 16.18 7.64 -10.55
C SER A 57 15.44 6.39 -10.02
N ALA A 58 16.17 5.50 -9.36
CA ALA A 58 15.58 4.37 -8.65
C ALA A 58 14.55 4.80 -7.58
N ALA A 59 14.67 6.03 -7.05
CA ALA A 59 13.70 6.57 -6.09
C ALA A 59 12.34 6.85 -6.74
N TRP A 60 12.31 7.31 -7.99
CA TRP A 60 11.05 7.45 -8.75
C TRP A 60 10.44 6.09 -9.14
N ALA A 61 11.28 5.10 -9.45
CA ALA A 61 10.80 3.73 -9.63
C ALA A 61 10.17 3.16 -8.34
N GLU A 62 10.71 3.50 -7.17
CA GLU A 62 10.14 3.13 -5.88
C GLU A 62 8.80 3.83 -5.61
N VAL A 63 8.64 5.10 -6.01
CA VAL A 63 7.33 5.79 -5.95
C VAL A 63 6.28 5.03 -6.76
N GLN A 64 6.62 4.64 -7.99
CA GLN A 64 5.73 3.84 -8.83
C GLN A 64 5.41 2.49 -8.19
N ARG A 65 6.41 1.81 -7.62
CA ARG A 65 6.21 0.53 -6.92
C ARG A 65 5.24 0.67 -5.74
N GLN A 66 5.41 1.69 -4.91
CA GLN A 66 4.53 1.96 -3.76
C GLN A 66 3.10 2.26 -4.22
N LEU A 67 2.94 3.04 -5.29
CA LEU A 67 1.63 3.31 -5.87
C LEU A 67 0.97 2.02 -6.39
N SER A 68 1.71 1.17 -7.12
CA SER A 68 1.19 -0.11 -7.61
C SER A 68 0.77 -1.05 -6.46
N ILE A 69 1.56 -1.12 -5.38
CA ILE A 69 1.21 -1.91 -4.19
C ILE A 69 -0.11 -1.44 -3.58
N LEU A 70 -0.27 -0.11 -3.45
CA LEU A 70 -1.48 0.47 -2.91
C LEU A 70 -2.69 0.14 -3.79
N VAL A 71 -2.59 0.34 -5.10
CA VAL A 71 -3.68 0.03 -6.04
C VAL A 71 -4.07 -1.43 -5.95
N VAL A 72 -3.10 -2.35 -5.96
CA VAL A 72 -3.38 -3.79 -5.84
C VAL A 72 -4.05 -4.14 -4.51
N ALA A 73 -3.64 -3.50 -3.40
CA ALA A 73 -4.29 -3.71 -2.10
C ALA A 73 -5.74 -3.23 -2.10
N LEU A 74 -6.04 -2.07 -2.69
CA LEU A 74 -7.39 -1.53 -2.80
C LEU A 74 -8.28 -2.38 -3.72
N GLU A 75 -7.76 -2.81 -4.87
CA GLU A 75 -8.46 -3.71 -5.80
C GLU A 75 -8.77 -5.05 -5.10
N GLY A 76 -7.79 -5.61 -4.39
CA GLY A 76 -7.98 -6.82 -3.59
C GLY A 76 -9.03 -6.64 -2.50
N ALA A 77 -8.99 -5.53 -1.75
CA ALA A 77 -9.98 -5.19 -0.74
C ALA A 77 -11.39 -5.08 -1.34
N ALA A 78 -11.54 -4.33 -2.43
CA ALA A 78 -12.81 -4.16 -3.13
C ALA A 78 -13.36 -5.51 -3.64
N ALA A 79 -12.50 -6.36 -4.23
CA ALA A 79 -12.89 -7.68 -4.69
C ALA A 79 -13.44 -8.57 -3.56
N THR A 80 -12.88 -8.48 -2.34
CA THR A 80 -13.42 -9.24 -1.19
C THR A 80 -14.81 -8.80 -0.73
N LEU A 81 -15.23 -7.58 -1.07
CA LEU A 81 -16.53 -7.02 -0.69
C LEU A 81 -17.61 -7.18 -1.77
N ARG A 82 -17.22 -7.57 -2.99
CA ARG A 82 -18.17 -7.95 -4.04
C ARG A 82 -18.92 -9.24 -3.64
N PRO A 83 -20.09 -9.51 -4.25
CA PRO A 83 -20.75 -10.80 -4.10
C PRO A 83 -19.79 -11.95 -4.43
N VAL A 84 -19.74 -12.97 -3.57
CA VAL A 84 -18.71 -14.03 -3.61
C VAL A 84 -18.77 -14.90 -4.89
N ALA A 85 -19.87 -14.84 -5.64
CA ALA A 85 -20.08 -15.59 -6.88
C ALA A 85 -20.01 -14.73 -8.16
N ASP A 86 -19.69 -13.44 -8.04
CA ASP A 86 -19.51 -12.57 -9.21
C ASP A 86 -18.13 -12.77 -9.84
N LEU A 87 -18.06 -12.70 -11.18
CA LEU A 87 -16.83 -12.73 -11.96
C LEU A 87 -16.09 -11.38 -11.95
#